data_AF-A0A833SXC8-F1
#
_entry.id   AF-A0A833SXC8-F1
#
_cell.length_a   1.000
_cell.length_b   1.000
_cell.length_c   1.000
_cell.angle_alpha   90.00
_cell.angle_beta   90.00
_cell.angle_gamma   90.00
#
_symmetry.space_group_name_H-M   'P 1'
#
loop_
_entity.id
_entity.type
_entity.pdbx_description
1 polymer ?
#
loop_
_entity_poly.entity_id
_entity_poly.type
_entity_poly.pdbx_seq_one_letter_code
_entity_poly.pdbx_strand_id
1 'polypeptide(L)'
;MGQAIRKASRYFGGRKRNFKASVHLTSQKIVRNVGLPLVNQFLAQGYALVRILSALKIKPSTYYNWRHWQPSRQAKRRESLKPYILDVWKTFKFYGYRRIAAYSQQTDGPKVSEYITLKLMRELGNKFRMQKRYRKPKTVVTVDQKPNLLTPEQVNPPKFYYTLTFNDYFNVGKLLAS
;
A
#
# COMPACT_ATOMS: atom_id res chain seq x y z
N MET A 1 43.02 -29.57 11.90
CA MET A 1 42.28 -29.11 10.70
C MET A 1 40.79 -29.43 10.90
N GLY A 2 39.94 -28.65 11.57
CA GLY A 2 39.90 -27.20 11.73
C GLY A 2 39.02 -26.57 10.66
N GLN A 3 37.69 -26.69 10.74
CA GLN A 3 36.76 -25.67 10.25
C GLN A 3 35.33 -25.87 10.80
N ALA A 4 35.06 -25.15 11.88
CA ALA A 4 33.73 -24.94 12.44
C ALA A 4 32.94 -23.99 11.54
N ILE A 5 31.76 -24.42 11.07
CA ILE A 5 30.83 -23.52 10.37
C ILE A 5 30.18 -22.61 11.42
N ARG A 6 30.68 -21.38 11.48
CA ARG A 6 30.20 -20.32 12.37
C ARG A 6 28.75 -19.95 12.06
N LYS A 7 27.93 -19.89 13.11
CA LYS A 7 26.58 -19.33 13.13
C LYS A 7 26.58 -17.90 12.56
N ALA A 8 25.74 -17.64 11.55
CA ALA A 8 25.37 -16.28 11.16
C ALA A 8 23.94 -15.99 11.65
N SER A 9 23.81 -15.47 12.87
CA SER A 9 22.57 -14.80 13.28
C SER A 9 22.47 -13.52 12.44
N ARG A 10 21.56 -13.49 11.47
CA ARG A 10 21.23 -12.28 10.72
C ARG A 10 20.59 -11.27 11.68
N TYR A 11 21.42 -10.40 12.23
CA TYR A 11 21.01 -9.18 12.89
C TYR A 11 20.26 -8.31 11.87
N PHE A 12 18.94 -8.44 11.79
CA PHE A 12 18.12 -7.34 11.32
C PHE A 12 18.16 -6.27 12.42
N GLY A 13 19.17 -5.41 12.34
CA GLY A 13 19.28 -4.17 13.10
C GLY A 13 18.10 -3.27 12.78
N GLY A 14 16.95 -3.56 13.38
CA GLY A 14 15.82 -2.65 13.44
C GLY A 14 16.33 -1.38 14.11
N ARG A 15 16.33 -0.28 13.36
CA ARG A 15 16.53 1.06 13.90
C ARG A 15 15.53 1.21 15.05
N LYS A 16 16.00 1.11 16.30
CA LYS A 16 15.21 1.45 17.49
C LYS A 16 14.78 2.90 17.28
N ARG A 17 13.54 3.10 16.81
CA ARG A 17 12.89 4.39 16.96
C ARG A 17 12.74 4.54 18.45
N ASN A 18 13.63 5.32 19.04
CA ASN A 18 13.57 5.70 20.44
C ASN A 18 12.18 6.31 20.68
N PHE A 19 11.24 5.50 21.14
CA PHE A 19 10.18 6.01 21.97
C PHE A 19 10.93 6.58 23.18
N LYS A 20 11.13 7.90 23.20
CA LYS A 20 11.53 8.58 24.43
C LYS A 20 10.43 8.29 25.44
N ALA A 21 10.56 7.20 26.16
CA ALA A 21 9.86 6.93 27.39
C ALA A 21 10.52 7.83 28.46
N SER A 22 10.21 9.12 28.41
CA SER A 22 10.47 9.99 29.55
C SER A 22 9.35 9.74 30.56
N VAL A 23 9.64 8.82 31.49
CA VAL A 23 9.21 8.80 32.90
C VAL A 23 7.78 9.31 33.20
N HIS A 24 6.94 8.42 33.75
CA HIS A 24 5.52 8.56 34.14
C HIS A 24 4.48 8.19 33.07
N LEU A 25 4.06 6.93 33.09
CA LEU A 25 2.74 6.51 32.60
C LEU A 25 1.70 6.76 33.70
N THR A 26 1.29 8.01 33.89
CA THR A 26 0.10 8.33 34.67
C THR A 26 -0.76 9.31 33.88
N SER A 27 -2.01 8.93 33.63
CA SER A 27 -3.04 9.60 32.80
C SER A 27 -2.96 9.32 31.29
N GLN A 28 -4.09 8.87 30.71
CA GLN A 28 -4.29 8.81 29.26
C GLN A 28 -3.96 10.18 28.66
N LYS A 29 -2.88 10.26 27.87
CA LYS A 29 -2.39 11.53 27.35
C LYS A 29 -3.25 11.97 26.16
N ILE A 30 -3.95 13.10 26.31
CA ILE A 30 -4.69 13.73 25.20
C ILE A 30 -3.71 13.99 24.04
N VAL A 31 -4.06 13.52 22.84
CA VAL A 31 -3.22 13.65 21.64
C VAL A 31 -3.50 14.98 20.95
N ARG A 32 -2.48 15.59 20.32
CA ARG A 32 -2.58 16.88 19.60
C ARG A 32 -3.81 17.01 18.71
N ASN A 33 -4.13 15.96 17.94
CA ASN A 33 -5.22 15.97 16.96
C ASN A 33 -6.60 16.19 17.58
N VAL A 34 -6.78 15.85 18.86
CA VAL A 34 -8.01 16.04 19.62
C VAL A 34 -7.89 17.22 20.58
N GLY A 35 -6.74 17.33 21.27
CA GLY A 35 -6.54 18.35 22.30
C GLY A 35 -6.41 19.77 21.76
N LEU A 36 -5.67 19.96 20.65
CA LEU A 36 -5.48 21.30 20.08
C LEU A 36 -6.79 21.94 19.59
N PRO A 37 -7.66 21.27 18.80
CA PRO A 37 -8.92 21.87 18.39
C PRO A 37 -9.87 22.12 19.58
N LEU A 38 -9.89 21.22 20.57
CA LEU A 38 -10.70 21.39 21.77
C LEU A 38 -10.27 22.62 22.58
N VAL A 39 -8.96 22.82 22.78
CA VAL A 39 -8.43 24.02 23.44
C VAL A 39 -8.78 25.27 22.65
N ASN A 40 -8.64 25.25 21.32
CA ASN A 40 -8.99 26.39 20.47
C ASN A 40 -10.47 26.75 20.54
N GLN A 41 -11.37 25.76 20.66
CA GLN A 41 -12.80 25.98 20.84
C GLN A 41 -13.10 26.73 22.15
N PHE A 42 -12.51 26.31 23.27
CA PHE A 42 -12.69 26.99 24.55
C PHE A 42 -12.05 28.39 24.57
N LEU A 43 -10.92 28.57 23.89
CA LEU A 43 -10.33 29.90 23.71
C LEU A 43 -11.26 30.83 22.92
N ALA A 44 -11.91 30.33 21.87
CA ALA A 44 -12.90 31.09 21.10
C ALA A 44 -14.15 31.48 21.93
N GLN A 45 -14.48 30.69 22.94
CA GLN A 45 -15.54 30.97 23.91
C GLN A 45 -15.13 31.96 25.01
N GLY A 46 -13.88 32.46 25.01
CA GLY A 46 -13.39 33.46 25.97
C GLY A 46 -12.84 32.88 27.27
N TYR A 47 -12.68 31.55 27.39
CA TYR A 47 -12.07 30.95 28.57
C TYR A 47 -10.56 31.19 28.61
N ALA A 48 -10.05 31.48 29.81
CA ALA A 48 -8.60 31.69 30.01
C ALA A 48 -7.81 30.40 29.74
N LEU A 49 -6.73 30.50 28.95
CA LEU A 49 -5.87 29.38 28.54
C LEU A 49 -5.41 28.52 29.72
N VAL A 50 -4.99 29.14 30.82
CA VAL A 50 -4.52 28.44 32.03
C VAL A 50 -5.61 27.58 32.65
N ARG A 51 -6.86 28.07 32.68
CA ARG A 51 -8.01 27.32 33.21
C ARG A 51 -8.33 26.11 32.35
N ILE A 52 -8.33 26.28 31.02
CA ILE A 52 -8.58 25.20 30.06
C ILE A 52 -7.51 24.11 30.20
N LEU A 53 -6.24 24.49 30.21
CA LEU A 53 -5.12 23.54 30.29
C LEU A 53 -5.10 22.81 31.64
N SER A 54 -5.41 23.51 32.74
CA SER A 54 -5.54 22.90 34.06
C SER A 54 -6.68 21.86 34.10
N ALA A 55 -7.86 22.22 33.59
CA ALA A 55 -9.02 21.33 33.53
C ALA A 55 -8.75 20.07 32.69
N LEU A 56 -8.06 20.22 31.56
CA LEU A 56 -7.67 19.11 30.67
C LEU A 56 -6.43 18.35 31.16
N LYS A 57 -5.81 18.75 32.28
CA LYS A 57 -4.55 18.22 32.81
C LYS A 57 -3.41 18.22 31.78
N ILE A 58 -3.36 19.26 30.93
CA ILE A 58 -2.34 19.46 29.90
C ILE A 58 -1.31 20.47 30.40
N LYS A 59 -0.03 20.11 30.38
CA LYS A 59 1.06 21.04 30.72
C LYS A 59 1.15 22.16 29.67
N PRO A 60 1.33 23.44 30.05
CA PRO A 60 1.48 24.56 29.10
C PRO A 60 2.54 24.33 28.01
N SER A 61 3.69 23.75 28.37
CA SER A 61 4.74 23.39 27.41
C SER A 61 4.25 22.42 26.32
N THR A 62 3.33 21.52 26.64
CA THR A 62 2.73 20.60 25.66
C THR A 62 1.84 21.34 24.67
N TYR A 63 1.07 22.33 25.14
CA TYR A 63 0.26 23.18 24.28
C TYR A 63 1.10 24.01 23.30
N TYR A 64 2.13 24.70 23.80
CA TYR A 64 3.01 25.49 22.91
C TYR A 64 3.78 24.59 21.94
N ASN A 65 4.22 23.40 22.37
CA ASN A 65 4.79 22.40 21.48
C ASN A 65 3.81 22.01 20.36
N TRP A 66 2.53 21.81 20.66
CA TRP A 66 1.52 21.50 19.64
C TRP A 66 1.27 22.64 18.67
N ARG A 67 1.33 23.89 19.15
CA ARG A 67 1.12 25.10 18.36
C ARG A 67 2.26 25.35 17.37
N HIS A 68 3.50 25.08 17.78
CA HIS A 68 4.67 25.22 16.92
C HIS A 68 4.98 23.96 16.09
N TRP A 69 4.29 22.84 16.36
CA TRP A 69 4.52 21.61 15.62
C TRP A 69 4.13 21.75 14.15
N GLN A 70 5.05 21.34 13.28
CA GLN A 70 4.86 21.28 11.83
C GLN A 70 5.04 19.83 11.35
N PRO A 71 4.21 19.36 10.40
CA PRO A 71 4.38 18.02 9.85
C PRO A 71 5.70 17.92 9.09
N SER A 72 6.40 16.80 9.27
CA SER A 72 7.65 16.55 8.56
C SER A 72 7.44 16.51 7.04
N ARG A 73 8.51 16.78 6.27
CA ARG A 73 8.47 16.71 4.80
C ARG A 73 7.90 15.38 4.28
N GLN A 74 8.24 14.27 4.95
CA GLN A 74 7.70 12.95 4.60
C GLN A 74 6.20 12.82 4.92
N ALA A 75 5.74 13.41 6.03
CA ALA A 75 4.31 13.41 6.36
C ALA A 75 3.51 14.21 5.34
N LYS A 76 3.99 15.40 4.95
CA LYS A 76 3.39 16.22 3.89
C LYS A 76 3.30 15.46 2.56
N ARG A 77 4.39 14.80 2.14
CA ARG A 77 4.41 13.96 0.93
C ARG A 77 3.41 12.79 1.01
N ARG A 78 3.25 12.16 2.18
CA ARG A 78 2.27 11.07 2.33
C ARG A 78 0.85 11.57 2.20
N GLU A 79 0.52 12.70 2.81
CA GLU A 79 -0.82 13.31 2.67
C GLU A 79 -1.11 13.67 1.22
N SER A 80 -0.15 14.21 0.48
CA SER A 80 -0.35 14.55 -0.94
C SER A 80 -0.52 13.33 -1.85
N LEU A 81 -0.01 12.16 -1.45
CA LEU A 81 -0.14 10.90 -2.23
C LEU A 81 -1.47 10.18 -2.02
N LYS A 82 -2.15 10.41 -0.88
CA LYS A 82 -3.45 9.80 -0.58
C LYS A 82 -4.52 10.03 -1.66
N PRO A 83 -4.77 11.27 -2.13
CA PRO A 83 -5.81 11.51 -3.13
C PRO A 83 -5.50 10.77 -4.44
N TYR A 84 -4.26 10.77 -4.89
CA TYR A 84 -3.84 10.06 -6.11
C TYR A 84 -4.09 8.54 -6.01
N ILE A 85 -3.68 7.91 -4.91
CA ILE A 85 -3.89 6.47 -4.71
C ILE A 85 -5.39 6.14 -4.63
N LEU A 86 -6.16 7.01 -3.98
CA LEU A 86 -7.60 6.85 -3.84
C LEU A 86 -8.31 6.97 -5.19
N ASP A 87 -7.87 7.88 -6.05
CA ASP A 87 -8.38 8.06 -7.40
C ASP A 87 -8.09 6.84 -8.29
N VAL A 88 -6.83 6.41 -8.36
CA VAL A 88 -6.44 5.20 -9.11
C VAL A 88 -7.22 3.96 -8.63
N TRP A 89 -7.45 3.84 -7.32
CA TRP A 89 -8.23 2.74 -6.77
C TRP A 89 -9.73 2.84 -7.11
N LYS A 90 -10.30 4.04 -7.18
CA LYS A 90 -11.68 4.24 -7.62
C LYS A 90 -11.86 3.85 -9.09
N THR A 91 -10.93 4.28 -9.95
CA THR A 91 -10.91 3.93 -11.38
C THR A 91 -10.73 2.43 -11.56
N PHE A 92 -9.80 1.83 -10.82
CA PHE A 92 -9.49 0.41 -10.91
C PHE A 92 -9.72 -0.31 -9.58
N LYS A 93 -10.98 -0.64 -9.28
CA LYS A 93 -11.39 -1.29 -8.00
C LYS A 93 -10.75 -2.67 -7.77
N PHE A 94 -10.24 -3.30 -8.83
CA PHE A 94 -9.45 -4.53 -8.82
C PHE A 94 -7.95 -4.27 -8.88
N TYR A 95 -7.45 -3.09 -8.52
CA TYR A 95 -6.01 -2.80 -8.46
C TYR A 95 -5.52 -2.72 -7.02
N GLY A 96 -4.45 -3.47 -6.77
CA GLY A 96 -3.86 -3.65 -5.46
C GLY A 96 -2.59 -2.83 -5.39
N TYR A 97 -2.02 -2.70 -4.21
CA TYR A 97 -0.87 -1.82 -4.00
C TYR A 97 0.27 -2.05 -4.99
N ARG A 98 0.53 -3.30 -5.41
CA ARG A 98 1.52 -3.63 -6.45
C ARG A 98 1.16 -3.07 -7.83
N ARG A 99 -0.08 -3.26 -8.27
CA ARG A 99 -0.56 -2.78 -9.58
C ARG A 99 -0.65 -1.25 -9.61
N ILE A 100 -1.08 -0.64 -8.51
CA ILE A 100 -1.13 0.83 -8.39
C ILE A 100 0.28 1.41 -8.43
N ALA A 101 1.26 0.80 -7.77
CA ALA A 101 2.66 1.24 -7.82
C ALA A 101 3.26 1.07 -9.24
N ALA A 102 3.00 -0.04 -9.91
CA ALA A 102 3.45 -0.25 -11.30
C ALA A 102 2.79 0.76 -12.26
N TYR A 103 1.50 1.01 -12.13
CA TYR A 103 0.76 2.01 -12.90
C TYR A 103 1.35 3.41 -12.72
N SER A 104 1.64 3.79 -11.48
CA SER A 104 2.32 5.04 -11.13
C SER A 104 3.72 5.18 -11.72
N GLN A 105 4.43 4.07 -11.97
CA GLN A 105 5.76 4.10 -12.60
C GLN A 105 5.70 4.18 -14.12
N GLN A 106 4.62 3.65 -14.74
CA GLN A 106 4.43 3.63 -16.19
C GLN A 106 3.78 4.90 -16.74
N THR A 107 3.02 5.61 -15.89
CA THR A 107 2.38 6.89 -16.21
C THR A 107 3.24 8.06 -15.76
N ASP A 108 2.91 9.28 -16.22
CA ASP A 108 3.50 10.55 -15.74
C ASP A 108 3.07 10.93 -14.29
N GLY A 109 2.62 9.94 -13.52
CA GLY A 109 2.19 10.11 -12.14
C GLY A 109 3.33 10.26 -11.13
N PRO A 110 3.01 10.60 -9.87
CA PRO A 110 4.01 10.68 -8.81
C PRO A 110 4.64 9.30 -8.58
N LYS A 111 5.96 9.20 -8.61
CA LYS A 111 6.65 7.91 -8.36
C LYS A 111 6.44 7.43 -6.92
N VAL A 112 5.70 6.34 -6.75
CA VAL A 112 5.42 5.71 -5.45
C VAL A 112 6.00 4.30 -5.38
N SER A 113 6.60 3.95 -4.24
CA SER A 113 7.05 2.59 -3.98
C SER A 113 5.91 1.69 -3.49
N GLU A 114 5.99 0.39 -3.77
CA GLU A 114 4.98 -0.59 -3.36
C GLU A 114 4.63 -0.51 -1.87
N TYR A 115 5.63 -0.36 -1.02
CA TYR A 115 5.45 -0.30 0.43
C TYR A 115 4.66 0.94 0.88
N ILE A 116 4.94 2.10 0.29
CA ILE A 116 4.21 3.33 0.61
C ILE A 116 2.77 3.21 0.14
N THR A 117 2.55 2.69 -1.06
CA THR A 117 1.19 2.44 -1.58
C THR A 117 0.41 1.51 -0.66
N LEU A 118 1.01 0.40 -0.22
CA LEU A 118 0.40 -0.53 0.72
C LEU A 118 0.00 0.16 2.02
N LYS A 119 0.91 0.97 2.59
CA LYS A 119 0.66 1.68 3.84
C LYS A 119 -0.49 2.68 3.70
N LEU A 120 -0.50 3.47 2.62
CA LEU A 120 -1.54 4.47 2.36
C LEU A 120 -2.89 3.81 2.07
N MET A 121 -2.94 2.70 1.33
CA MET A 121 -4.18 1.94 1.13
C MET A 121 -4.76 1.40 2.44
N ARG A 122 -3.91 0.92 3.36
CA ARG A 122 -4.35 0.46 4.69
C ARG A 122 -4.90 1.61 5.53
N GLU A 123 -4.23 2.76 5.52
CA GLU A 123 -4.71 3.97 6.20
C GLU A 123 -6.07 4.44 5.66
N LEU A 124 -6.31 4.30 4.36
CA LEU A 124 -7.58 4.62 3.71
C LEU A 124 -8.67 3.55 3.89
N GLY A 125 -8.35 2.38 4.42
CA GLY A 125 -9.30 1.26 4.56
C GLY A 125 -9.68 0.58 3.23
N ASN A 126 -9.00 0.90 2.13
CA ASN A 126 -9.31 0.37 0.81
C ASN A 126 -8.86 -1.08 0.69
N LYS A 127 -9.83 -1.99 0.62
CA LYS A 127 -9.58 -3.41 0.36
C LYS A 127 -9.56 -3.68 -1.14
N PHE A 128 -8.56 -4.43 -1.56
CA PHE A 128 -8.51 -5.00 -2.89
C PHE A 128 -9.51 -6.16 -3.01
N ARG A 129 -10.29 -6.22 -4.10
CA ARG A 129 -11.16 -7.37 -4.40
C ARG A 129 -10.42 -8.45 -5.20
N MET A 130 -9.56 -9.24 -4.53
CA MET A 130 -8.91 -10.43 -5.13
C MET A 130 -9.86 -11.56 -4.82
N GLN A 131 -10.56 -12.05 -5.83
CA GLN A 131 -11.16 -13.37 -5.71
C GLN A 131 -10.00 -14.37 -5.68
N LYS A 132 -9.92 -15.16 -4.60
CA LYS A 132 -9.03 -16.33 -4.61
C LYS A 132 -9.45 -17.19 -5.79
N ARG A 133 -8.52 -17.46 -6.72
CA ARG A 133 -8.80 -18.40 -7.80
C ARG A 133 -9.07 -19.76 -7.17
N TYR A 134 -10.28 -20.26 -7.38
CA TYR A 134 -10.61 -21.63 -7.04
C TYR A 134 -9.69 -22.56 -7.82
N ARG A 135 -9.01 -23.47 -7.12
CA ARG A 135 -8.27 -24.55 -7.79
C ARG A 135 -9.33 -25.48 -8.35
N LYS A 136 -9.42 -25.55 -9.69
CA LYS A 136 -10.28 -26.54 -10.33
C LYS A 136 -9.90 -27.94 -9.78
N PRO A 137 -10.87 -28.79 -9.43
CA PRO A 137 -10.58 -30.14 -9.02
C PRO A 137 -9.78 -30.82 -10.13
N LYS A 138 -8.69 -31.49 -9.75
CA LYS A 138 -7.97 -32.34 -10.69
C LYS A 138 -8.79 -33.61 -10.86
N THR A 139 -9.19 -33.91 -12.09
CA THR A 139 -9.70 -35.23 -12.44
C THR A 139 -8.58 -36.23 -12.27
N VAL A 140 -8.65 -37.04 -11.21
CA VAL A 140 -7.83 -38.23 -11.05
C VAL A 140 -8.53 -39.32 -11.83
N VAL A 141 -7.88 -39.82 -12.88
CA VAL A 141 -8.37 -41.00 -13.61
C VAL A 141 -7.85 -42.21 -12.84
N THR A 142 -8.74 -42.96 -12.19
CA THR A 142 -8.41 -44.17 -11.42
C THR A 142 -8.22 -45.39 -12.32
N VAL A 143 -8.71 -45.31 -13.57
CA VAL A 143 -8.60 -46.36 -14.57
C VAL A 143 -7.40 -46.11 -15.47
N ASP A 144 -6.75 -47.18 -15.90
CA ASP A 144 -5.69 -47.09 -16.90
C ASP A 144 -6.27 -46.49 -18.18
N GLN A 145 -5.64 -45.41 -18.67
CA GLN A 145 -6.06 -44.79 -19.92
C GLN A 145 -5.73 -45.75 -21.06
N LYS A 146 -6.75 -46.10 -21.84
CA LYS A 146 -6.57 -46.90 -23.05
C LYS A 146 -5.67 -46.11 -24.01
N PRO A 147 -4.69 -46.74 -24.69
CA PRO A 147 -3.79 -46.02 -25.58
C PRO A 147 -4.59 -45.34 -26.69
N ASN A 148 -4.27 -44.08 -26.98
CA ASN A 148 -4.87 -43.35 -28.09
C ASN A 148 -4.50 -44.07 -29.39
N LEU A 149 -5.51 -44.50 -30.15
CA LEU A 149 -5.34 -45.19 -31.44
C LEU A 149 -5.04 -44.22 -32.59
N LEU A 150 -5.03 -42.92 -32.31
CA LEU A 150 -4.80 -41.84 -33.27
C LEU A 150 -3.33 -41.41 -33.23
N THR A 151 -2.73 -41.11 -34.37
CA THR A 151 -1.39 -40.52 -34.42
C THR A 151 -1.43 -39.07 -33.91
N PRO A 152 -0.35 -38.54 -33.30
CA PRO A 152 -0.33 -37.17 -32.74
C PRO A 152 -0.74 -36.07 -33.73
N GLU A 153 -0.47 -36.29 -35.03
CA GLU A 153 -0.83 -35.40 -36.14
C GLU A 153 -2.34 -35.30 -36.38
N GLN A 154 -3.11 -36.35 -36.05
CA GLN A 154 -4.58 -36.35 -36.14
C GLN A 154 -5.24 -35.72 -34.91
N VAL A 155 -4.59 -35.83 -33.74
CA VAL A 155 -5.11 -35.30 -32.46
C VAL A 155 -4.89 -33.79 -32.32
N ASN A 156 -3.80 -33.27 -32.89
CA ASN A 156 -3.55 -31.84 -33.03
C ASN A 156 -2.99 -31.57 -34.43
N PRO A 157 -3.84 -31.29 -35.43
CA PRO A 157 -3.35 -30.90 -36.74
C PRO A 157 -2.47 -29.64 -36.60
N PRO A 158 -1.37 -29.53 -37.36
CA PRO A 158 -0.52 -28.35 -37.33
C PRO A 158 -1.38 -27.15 -37.68
N LYS A 159 -1.56 -26.25 -36.71
CA LYS A 159 -2.26 -25.01 -36.94
C LYS A 159 -1.38 -24.17 -37.84
N PHE A 160 -1.76 -24.06 -39.12
CA PHE A 160 -1.20 -23.10 -40.06
C PHE A 160 -1.57 -21.70 -39.57
N TYR A 161 -0.79 -21.15 -38.66
CA TYR A 161 -0.92 -19.75 -38.28
C TYR A 161 -0.18 -18.93 -39.34
N TYR A 162 -0.89 -18.04 -40.03
CA TYR A 162 -0.27 -16.87 -40.61
C TYR A 162 0.45 -16.16 -39.44
N THR A 163 1.77 -16.04 -39.49
CA THR A 163 2.51 -15.27 -38.50
C THR A 163 2.29 -13.80 -38.80
N LEU A 164 1.11 -13.28 -38.45
CA LEU A 164 0.93 -11.85 -38.25
C LEU A 164 1.76 -11.51 -37.01
N THR A 165 2.89 -10.87 -37.26
CA THR A 165 3.78 -10.40 -36.20
C THR A 165 3.08 -9.27 -35.46
N PHE A 166 3.49 -8.99 -34.22
CA PHE A 166 2.88 -7.95 -33.37
C PHE A 166 2.83 -6.56 -34.06
N ASN A 167 3.69 -6.31 -35.04
CA ASN A 167 3.66 -5.11 -35.88
C ASN A 167 2.46 -5.03 -36.83
N ASP A 168 1.91 -6.16 -37.27
CA ASP A 168 0.81 -6.20 -38.24
C ASP A 168 -0.52 -5.73 -37.61
N TYR A 169 -0.70 -5.94 -36.30
CA TYR A 169 -1.88 -5.43 -35.57
C TYR A 169 -1.88 -3.91 -35.37
N PHE A 170 -0.72 -3.25 -35.33
CA PHE A 170 -0.63 -1.81 -35.10
C PHE A 170 -0.82 -0.99 -36.39
N ASN A 171 -0.47 -1.56 -37.55
CA ASN A 171 -0.61 -0.88 -38.85
C ASN A 171 -2.05 -0.86 -39.39
N VAL A 172 -2.89 -1.85 -39.06
CA VAL A 172 -4.32 -1.85 -39.45
C VAL A 172 -5.09 -0.72 -38.77
N GLY A 173 -4.74 -0.37 -37.53
CA GLY A 173 -5.34 0.77 -36.82
C GLY A 173 -4.99 2.14 -37.41
N LYS A 174 -3.93 2.23 -38.21
CA LYS A 174 -3.46 3.50 -38.81
C LYS A 174 -4.09 3.79 -40.18
N LEU A 175 -4.64 2.78 -40.85
CA LEU A 175 -5.30 2.90 -42.16
C LEU A 175 -6.83 3.13 -42.06
N LEU A 176 -7.41 3.05 -40.88
CA LEU A 176 -8.83 3.36 -40.63
C LEU A 176 -9.07 4.77 -40.07
N ALA A 177 -8.02 5.59 -40.00
CA ALA A 177 -8.04 6.95 -39.47
C ALA A 177 -7.56 8.01 -40.51
N SER A 178 -7.63 7.68 -41.80
CA SER A 178 -7.45 8.58 -42.94
C SER A 178 -8.68 8.49 -43.84
#